data_AF-A0A944SV62-F1
#
_entry.id   AF-A0A944SV62-F1
#
_cell.length_a   1.000
_cell.length_b   1.000
_cell.length_c   1.000
_cell.angle_alpha   90.00
_cell.angle_beta   90.00
_cell.angle_gamma   90.00
#
_symmetry.space_group_name_H-M   'P 1'
#
loop_
_entity.id
_entity.type
_entity.pdbx_description
1 polymer ?
#
loop_
_entity_poly.entity_id
_entity_poly.type
_entity_poly.pdbx_seq_one_letter_code
_entity_poly.pdbx_strand_id
1 'polypeptide(L)'
;MAALVLLLGAGSISQALTLPDVPMEPIYFEPPVIERNEQVEQLSCVGLDNTIRNMQPYRYTYKAPFYEDDGNKLAAAMITLDFIPIVQGLAGVAYLGYSSTVEEKEQRRMLLVEQRIALLQQLKSEKQCFE
;
A
#
# COMPACT_ATOMS: atom_id res chain seq x y z
N MET A 1 -23.57 -16.32 48.03
CA MET A 1 -22.48 -15.33 48.23
C MET A 1 -21.25 -16.15 48.57
N ALA A 2 -20.09 -16.13 47.92
CA ALA A 2 -19.41 -15.35 46.88
C ALA A 2 -18.26 -16.28 46.38
N ALA A 3 -17.56 -16.15 45.27
CA ALA A 3 -17.62 -15.37 44.04
C ALA A 3 -16.85 -16.20 43.01
N LEU A 4 -17.31 -16.18 41.77
CA LEU A 4 -16.62 -16.66 40.58
C LEU A 4 -15.47 -15.71 40.26
N VAL A 5 -14.21 -16.19 40.17
CA VAL A 5 -13.12 -15.42 39.56
C VAL A 5 -12.30 -16.35 38.66
N LEU A 6 -12.48 -16.17 37.35
CA LEU A 6 -11.58 -16.62 36.28
C LEU A 6 -10.18 -16.06 36.50
N LEU A 7 -9.14 -16.87 36.28
CA LEU A 7 -7.80 -16.38 35.99
C LEU A 7 -7.22 -17.12 34.78
N LEU A 8 -7.23 -16.41 33.64
CA LEU A 8 -6.36 -16.58 32.47
C LEU A 8 -4.89 -16.62 32.96
N GLY A 9 -3.96 -17.40 32.42
CA GLY A 9 -3.54 -17.49 31.03
C GLY A 9 -2.09 -16.99 30.93
N ALA A 10 -1.15 -17.85 30.56
CA ALA A 10 0.23 -17.47 30.23
C ALA A 10 0.76 -18.39 29.12
N GLY A 11 0.08 -18.37 27.97
CA GLY A 11 0.67 -18.85 26.73
C GLY A 11 1.49 -17.71 26.15
N SER A 12 2.81 -17.81 26.24
CA SER A 12 3.74 -16.86 25.60
C SER A 12 3.53 -16.92 24.09
N ILE A 13 2.82 -15.94 23.54
CA ILE A 13 2.76 -15.76 22.09
C ILE A 13 4.10 -15.14 21.69
N SER A 14 5.08 -15.98 21.37
CA SER A 14 6.33 -15.55 20.72
C SER A 14 6.01 -15.10 19.30
N GLN A 15 5.47 -13.89 19.15
CA GLN A 15 5.49 -13.21 17.86
C GLN A 15 6.91 -12.70 17.67
N ALA A 16 7.68 -13.37 16.81
CA ALA A 16 8.97 -12.86 16.37
C ALA A 16 8.71 -11.50 15.70
N LEU A 17 9.19 -10.42 16.32
CA LEU A 17 9.27 -9.10 15.70
C LEU A 17 10.24 -9.24 14.52
N THR A 18 9.69 -9.49 13.33
CA THR A 18 10.45 -9.35 12.09
C THR A 18 10.83 -7.89 11.98
N LEU A 19 12.13 -7.60 12.14
CA LEU A 19 12.66 -6.28 11.83
C LEU A 19 12.20 -5.91 10.42
N PRO A 20 11.57 -4.73 10.21
CA PRO A 20 11.19 -4.32 8.88
C PRO A 20 12.46 -4.22 8.04
N ASP A 21 12.42 -4.76 6.82
CA ASP A 21 13.55 -4.66 5.90
C ASP A 21 13.95 -3.19 5.72
N VAL A 22 15.25 -2.93 5.75
CA VAL A 22 15.78 -1.58 5.49
C VAL A 22 15.27 -1.16 4.10
N PRO A 23 14.61 0.01 3.97
CA PRO A 23 14.08 0.44 2.68
C PRO A 23 15.24 0.62 1.70
N MET A 24 15.34 -0.30 0.73
CA MET A 24 16.30 -0.26 -0.38
C MET A 24 15.88 0.77 -1.45
N GLU A 25 14.73 1.41 -1.26
CA GLU A 25 14.16 2.39 -2.19
C GLU A 25 14.81 3.77 -1.98
N PRO A 26 14.98 4.55 -3.05
CA PRO A 26 15.54 5.90 -2.93
C PRO A 26 14.62 6.80 -2.08
N ILE A 27 15.26 7.69 -1.30
CA ILE A 27 14.60 8.67 -0.43
C ILE A 27 13.66 9.59 -1.23
N TYR A 28 14.05 9.92 -2.47
CA TYR A 28 13.21 10.64 -3.41
C TYR A 28 12.72 9.67 -4.48
N PHE A 29 11.40 9.55 -4.59
CA PHE A 29 10.78 8.81 -5.68
C PHE A 29 10.93 9.60 -6.98
N GLU A 30 11.69 9.05 -7.93
CA GLU A 30 11.61 9.50 -9.31
C GLU A 30 10.55 8.68 -10.03
N PRO A 31 9.51 9.31 -10.61
CA PRO A 31 8.52 8.59 -11.38
C PRO A 31 9.21 7.81 -12.51
N PRO A 32 8.93 6.52 -12.67
CA PRO A 32 9.55 5.72 -13.72
C PRO A 32 9.13 6.22 -15.09
N VAL A 33 10.08 6.32 -16.02
CA VAL A 33 9.77 6.56 -17.43
C VAL A 33 9.36 5.21 -18.03
N ILE A 34 8.07 5.07 -18.35
CA ILE A 34 7.57 3.87 -19.01
C ILE A 34 7.83 4.01 -20.51
N GLU A 35 8.86 3.31 -20.99
CA GLU A 35 9.16 3.27 -22.42
C GLU A 35 8.22 2.33 -23.17
N ARG A 36 8.05 2.61 -24.46
CA ARG A 36 7.40 1.68 -25.40
C ARG A 36 8.33 0.51 -25.63
N ASN A 37 7.80 -0.69 -25.51
CA ASN A 37 8.51 -1.90 -25.89
C ASN A 37 7.83 -2.51 -27.13
N GLU A 38 8.60 -3.29 -27.91
CA GLU A 38 8.10 -3.89 -29.16
C GLU A 38 6.83 -4.73 -28.94
N GLN A 39 6.71 -5.39 -27.79
CA GLN A 39 5.55 -6.22 -27.43
C GLN A 39 4.26 -5.40 -27.33
N VAL A 40 4.33 -4.21 -26.71
CA VAL A 40 3.19 -3.30 -26.57
C VAL A 40 2.86 -2.64 -27.90
N GLU A 41 3.88 -2.27 -28.68
CA GLU A 41 3.69 -1.69 -30.01
C GLU A 41 3.05 -2.67 -30.99
N GLN A 42 3.20 -3.97 -30.80
CA GLN A 42 2.58 -5.01 -31.62
C GLN A 42 1.13 -5.35 -31.21
N LEU A 43 0.60 -4.78 -30.13
CA LEU A 43 -0.79 -5.04 -29.71
C LEU A 43 -1.82 -4.57 -30.75
N SER A 44 -2.82 -5.40 -31.02
CA SER A 44 -4.00 -5.02 -31.82
C SER A 44 -4.89 -4.02 -31.07
N CYS A 45 -5.81 -3.34 -31.76
CA CYS A 45 -6.77 -2.42 -31.11
C CYS A 45 -7.53 -3.11 -29.97
N VAL A 46 -8.07 -4.30 -30.22
CA VAL A 46 -8.74 -5.14 -29.20
C VAL A 46 -7.76 -5.53 -28.07
N GLY A 47 -6.50 -5.83 -28.40
CA GLY A 47 -5.46 -6.11 -27.42
C GLY A 47 -5.17 -4.92 -26.51
N LEU A 48 -5.08 -3.71 -27.07
CA LEU A 48 -4.91 -2.46 -26.32
C LEU A 48 -6.09 -2.23 -25.38
N ASP A 49 -7.32 -2.36 -25.87
CA ASP A 49 -8.52 -2.14 -25.06
C ASP A 49 -8.67 -3.15 -23.93
N ASN A 50 -8.43 -4.43 -24.21
CA ASN A 50 -8.43 -5.46 -23.18
C ASN A 50 -7.35 -5.19 -22.12
N THR A 51 -6.16 -4.78 -22.54
CA THR A 51 -5.05 -4.48 -21.62
C THR A 51 -5.36 -3.27 -20.75
N ILE A 52 -5.88 -2.18 -21.34
CA ILE A 52 -6.33 -1.00 -20.61
C ILE A 52 -7.42 -1.38 -19.60
N ARG A 53 -8.43 -2.14 -20.02
CA ARG A 53 -9.53 -2.58 -19.17
C ARG A 53 -9.04 -3.41 -17.99
N ASN A 54 -8.13 -4.36 -18.24
CA ASN A 54 -7.57 -5.22 -17.20
C ASN A 54 -6.72 -4.43 -16.19
N MET A 55 -6.16 -3.28 -16.59
CA MET A 55 -5.39 -2.42 -15.69
C MET A 55 -6.24 -1.43 -14.89
N GLN A 56 -7.48 -1.11 -15.29
CA GLN A 56 -8.32 -0.13 -14.58
C GLN A 56 -8.50 -0.41 -13.08
N PRO A 57 -8.74 -1.65 -12.61
CA PRO A 57 -8.92 -1.92 -11.18
C PRO A 57 -7.70 -1.55 -10.34
N TYR A 58 -6.49 -1.64 -10.93
CA TYR A 58 -5.24 -1.38 -10.23
C TYR A 58 -4.91 0.11 -10.09
N ARG A 59 -5.72 1.01 -10.67
CA ARG A 59 -5.59 2.46 -10.49
C ARG A 59 -6.05 2.94 -9.11
N TYR A 60 -6.79 2.11 -8.40
CA TYR A 60 -7.36 2.45 -7.10
C TYR A 60 -6.54 1.83 -5.97
N THR A 61 -6.51 2.53 -4.84
CA THR A 61 -5.89 2.05 -3.60
C THR A 61 -6.78 0.97 -2.99
N TYR A 62 -6.17 -0.11 -2.49
CA TYR A 62 -6.85 -1.06 -1.61
C TYR A 62 -6.58 -0.78 -0.11
N LYS A 63 -5.71 0.20 0.19
CA LYS A 63 -5.47 0.67 1.57
C LYS A 63 -6.66 1.53 2.01
N ALA A 64 -7.23 1.20 3.18
CA ALA A 64 -8.24 2.03 3.81
C ALA A 64 -7.67 3.43 4.17
N PRO A 65 -8.46 4.51 4.09
CA PRO A 65 -8.03 5.81 4.54
C PRO A 65 -7.75 5.81 6.05
N PHE A 66 -6.95 6.77 6.52
CA PHE A 66 -6.43 6.80 7.88
C PHE A 66 -7.49 6.56 8.97
N TYR A 67 -8.65 7.20 8.86
CA TYR A 67 -9.74 7.11 9.85
C TYR A 67 -10.61 5.84 9.74
N GLU A 68 -10.44 5.05 8.70
CA GLU A 68 -11.13 3.77 8.53
C GLU A 68 -10.24 2.59 8.91
N ASP A 69 -8.94 2.84 9.05
CA ASP A 69 -7.93 1.87 9.48
C ASP A 69 -7.84 1.81 11.02
N ASP A 70 -8.33 0.71 11.60
CA ASP A 70 -8.31 0.49 13.05
C ASP A 70 -6.90 0.40 13.64
N GLY A 71 -5.91 -0.02 12.85
CA GLY A 71 -4.51 -0.03 13.26
C GLY A 71 -3.96 1.38 13.41
N ASN A 72 -4.26 2.28 12.47
CA ASN A 72 -3.87 3.70 12.57
C ASN A 72 -4.52 4.38 13.79
N LYS A 73 -5.80 4.11 14.06
CA LYS A 73 -6.50 4.62 15.26
C LYS A 73 -5.84 4.12 16.55
N LEU A 74 -5.56 2.82 16.63
CA LEU A 74 -4.93 2.21 17.79
C LEU A 74 -3.52 2.78 18.01
N ALA A 75 -2.74 2.92 16.94
CA ALA A 75 -1.39 3.47 17.01
C ALA A 75 -1.41 4.93 17.49
N ALA A 76 -2.31 5.76 16.95
CA ALA A 76 -2.49 7.13 17.40
C ALA A 76 -2.89 7.18 18.89
N ALA A 77 -3.82 6.30 19.33
CA ALA A 77 -4.19 6.19 20.74
C ALA A 77 -2.99 5.79 21.61
N MET A 78 -2.20 4.79 21.20
CA MET A 78 -1.02 4.35 21.96
C MET A 78 0.04 5.45 22.15
N ILE A 79 0.19 6.35 21.17
CA ILE A 79 1.08 7.53 21.32
C ILE A 79 0.53 8.48 22.39
N THR A 80 -0.78 8.70 22.44
CA THR A 80 -1.38 9.57 23.47
C THR A 80 -1.36 8.95 24.87
N LEU A 81 -1.25 7.62 24.98
CA LEU A 81 -1.21 6.87 26.24
C LEU A 81 0.24 6.69 26.77
N ASP A 82 1.11 7.66 26.49
CA ASP A 82 2.55 7.69 26.81
C ASP A 82 2.90 7.55 28.30
N PHE A 83 1.91 7.55 29.18
CA PHE A 83 2.05 7.42 30.63
C PHE A 83 2.31 5.98 31.12
N ILE A 84 2.24 4.96 30.26
CA ILE A 84 2.58 3.57 30.62
C ILE A 84 4.08 3.33 30.31
N PRO A 85 4.95 3.19 31.34
CA PRO A 85 6.40 3.19 31.17
C PRO A 85 6.95 2.00 30.37
N ILE A 86 6.15 0.95 30.16
CA ILE A 86 6.54 -0.27 29.44
C ILE A 86 6.47 -0.10 27.92
N VAL A 87 5.64 0.80 27.39
CA VAL A 87 5.36 0.91 25.93
C VAL A 87 5.74 2.29 25.35
N GLN A 88 5.82 3.35 26.17
CA GLN A 88 6.34 4.70 25.83
C GLN A 88 5.94 5.25 24.45
N GLY A 89 4.75 4.89 23.93
CA GLY A 89 4.27 5.36 22.62
C GLY A 89 5.09 4.92 21.40
N LEU A 90 6.30 4.38 21.58
CA LEU A 90 7.24 4.01 20.51
C LEU A 90 6.65 2.98 19.56
N ALA A 91 5.86 2.04 20.07
CA ALA A 91 5.15 1.06 19.24
C ALA A 91 4.12 1.74 18.31
N GLY A 92 3.42 2.76 18.80
CA GLY A 92 2.49 3.56 17.99
C GLY A 92 3.23 4.38 16.93
N VAL A 93 4.33 5.04 17.30
CA VAL A 93 5.18 5.78 16.34
C VAL A 93 5.75 4.85 15.26
N ALA A 94 6.26 3.68 15.67
CA ALA A 94 6.79 2.68 14.75
C ALA A 94 5.72 2.17 13.79
N TYR A 95 4.50 1.90 14.28
CA TYR A 95 3.38 1.50 13.43
C TYR A 95 2.98 2.60 12.44
N LEU A 96 2.86 3.85 12.89
CA LEU A 96 2.52 4.97 12.00
C LEU A 96 3.60 5.18 10.93
N GLY A 97 4.88 5.07 11.30
CA GLY A 97 5.98 5.10 10.35
C GLY A 97 5.92 3.96 9.32
N TYR A 98 5.61 2.74 9.77
CA TYR A 98 5.35 1.63 8.85
C TYR A 98 4.15 1.92 7.93
N SER A 99 3.02 2.34 8.48
CA SER A 99 1.79 2.67 7.73
C SER A 99 2.01 3.75 6.68
N SER A 100 2.84 4.75 6.96
CA SER A 100 3.21 5.78 5.97
C SER A 100 4.08 5.21 4.85
N THR A 101 5.04 4.33 5.14
CA THR A 101 5.84 3.68 4.08
C THR A 101 4.99 2.79 3.18
N VAL A 102 4.00 2.09 3.73
CA VAL A 102 3.05 1.29 2.94
C VAL A 102 2.21 2.18 2.05
N GLU A 103 1.76 3.34 2.55
CA GLU A 103 1.01 4.31 1.76
C GLU A 103 1.80 4.84 0.57
N GLU A 104 3.06 5.18 0.81
CA GLU A 104 3.96 5.65 -0.24
C GLU A 104 4.14 4.59 -1.32
N LYS A 105 4.39 3.32 -0.94
CA LYS A 105 4.49 2.19 -1.89
C LYS A 105 3.22 2.04 -2.72
N GLU A 106 2.07 2.20 -2.10
CA GLU A 106 0.78 2.07 -2.76
C GLU A 106 0.54 3.22 -3.76
N GLN A 107 0.91 4.45 -3.40
CA GLN A 107 0.88 5.60 -4.31
C GLN A 107 1.82 5.39 -5.51
N ARG A 108 3.04 4.90 -5.26
CA ARG A 108 4.02 4.58 -6.31
C ARG A 108 3.49 3.50 -7.26
N ARG A 109 2.84 2.45 -6.73
CA ARG A 109 2.17 1.40 -7.52
C ARG A 109 1.07 1.98 -8.41
N MET A 110 0.21 2.82 -7.85
CA MET A 110 -0.88 3.43 -8.61
C MET A 110 -0.33 4.33 -9.73
N LEU A 111 0.68 5.16 -9.44
CA LEU A 111 1.29 6.03 -10.46
C LEU A 111 1.85 5.23 -11.64
N LEU A 112 2.54 4.13 -11.37
CA LEU A 112 3.04 3.20 -12.37
C LEU A 112 1.92 2.66 -13.29
N VAL A 113 0.80 2.27 -12.69
CA VAL A 113 -0.38 1.79 -13.44
C VAL A 113 -0.97 2.92 -14.29
N GLU A 114 -1.10 4.13 -13.74
CA GLU A 114 -1.66 5.27 -14.46
C GLU A 114 -0.81 5.67 -15.66
N GLN A 115 0.51 5.76 -15.48
CA GLN A 115 1.45 6.03 -16.57
C GLN A 115 1.38 4.95 -17.66
N ARG A 116 1.23 3.68 -17.27
CA ARG A 116 1.12 2.57 -18.23
C ARG A 116 -0.17 2.67 -19.03
N ILE A 117 -1.28 2.99 -18.38
CA ILE A 117 -2.57 3.21 -19.04
C ILE A 117 -2.50 4.41 -19.98
N ALA A 118 -1.89 5.52 -19.56
CA ALA A 118 -1.71 6.70 -20.40
C ALA A 118 -0.90 6.38 -21.67
N LEU A 119 0.18 5.60 -21.54
CA LEU A 119 0.97 5.13 -22.68
C LEU A 119 0.14 4.26 -23.64
N LEU A 120 -0.67 3.33 -23.12
CA LEU A 120 -1.55 2.51 -23.97
C LEU A 120 -2.64 3.34 -24.65
N GLN A 121 -3.19 4.34 -23.95
CA GLN A 121 -4.17 5.27 -24.52
C GLN A 121 -3.56 6.14 -25.63
N GLN A 122 -2.32 6.60 -25.43
CA GLN A 122 -1.56 7.29 -26.46
C GLN A 122 -1.37 6.38 -27.69
N LEU A 123 -0.93 5.14 -27.51
CA LEU A 123 -0.79 4.18 -28.61
C LEU A 123 -2.12 3.88 -29.31
N LYS A 124 -3.22 3.76 -28.55
CA LYS A 124 -4.57 3.62 -29.10
C LYS A 124 -4.92 4.80 -30.02
N SER A 125 -4.60 6.02 -29.59
CA SER A 125 -4.83 7.24 -30.39
C SER A 125 -3.95 7.32 -31.64
N GLU A 126 -2.67 6.92 -31.54
CA GLU A 126 -1.73 6.92 -32.67
C GLU A 126 -2.08 5.86 -33.71
N LYS A 127 -2.60 4.71 -33.28
CA LYS A 127 -3.14 3.67 -34.16
C LYS A 127 -4.55 3.93 -34.66
N GLN A 128 -5.16 5.04 -34.25
CA GLN A 128 -6.53 5.43 -34.64
C GLN A 128 -7.60 4.37 -34.30
N CYS A 129 -7.41 3.65 -33.21
CA CYS A 129 -8.39 2.67 -32.73
C CYS A 129 -9.51 3.40 -31.98
N PHE A 130 -10.62 3.75 -32.62
CA PHE A 130 -11.74 4.49 -32.02
C PHE A 130 -13.07 3.71 -31.96
N GLU A 131 -12.99 2.40 -32.20
CA GLU A 131 -14.13 1.46 -32.16
C GLU A 131 -14.91 1.50 -30.83
#